data_AF-A0A1V5LMG8-F1
#
_entry.id   AF-A0A1V5LMG8-F1
#
_cell.length_a   1.000
_cell.length_b   1.000
_cell.length_c   1.000
_cell.angle_alpha   90.00
_cell.angle_beta   90.00
_cell.angle_gamma   90.00
#
_symmetry.space_group_name_H-M   'P 1'
#
loop_
_entity.id
_entity.type
_entity.pdbx_description
1 polymer ?
#
loop_
_entity_poly.entity_id
_entity_poly.type
_entity_poly.pdbx_seq_one_letter_code
_entity_poly.pdbx_strand_id
1 'polypeptide(L)'
;MLQGFVNVPLEMALGTSSAPVDVQVSGEGGSWVLPAYLVSDGTCRARFAAPLPGRYTYSASTGAQGEITVAPYAGENPLYRHGRLRVAATRRSLEHADGTPFFWLADTWWMGLTTRLDWPRGFHSLVADRVIKGFNAVQMVAGPLPDFDAVTGAWNPQQQNEGGFSWKENWAALNPAYYDDADRRIAALVDAGLLPIIVGMWGYYLPFMGRERAMAHWRNLVARYAAYPVAWCIAGEVNMPTYSLFADQQKAAAARNEQEAGWTEVARMVRHLDPYRNPLTAHPSHPDSRAMLHDESLLDLDLLQTGHGGYQSLGPTVETVQACLAKTPPMPVINSEVCYEGIMGGSWHEVQRFLFWTCLTLGCAGHTYGAQGIWAMNSREERFYGTTPNWGDGFWQDVMHLPGSMHVGMGRQFVLRYPWWKLTPREEPALPEGRLSAFSCGIPGALSIIYLPVGCVANELRGMHNSWATDVAEIALEPGAYRACYLNPRTLEELPIGAAVPGCTGRWTPPPKPSMEDWVLVVENPDALPR
;
A
#
# COMPACT_ATOMS: atom_id res chain seq x y z
N MET A 1 35.73 -8.87 -6.51
CA MET A 1 34.70 -9.23 -7.50
C MET A 1 33.47 -9.68 -6.73
N LEU A 2 32.35 -8.98 -6.90
CA LEU A 2 31.07 -9.35 -6.30
C LEU A 2 30.28 -10.26 -7.28
N GLN A 3 29.45 -11.14 -6.74
CA GLN A 3 28.59 -12.03 -7.53
C GLN A 3 27.16 -11.93 -7.01
N GLY A 4 26.17 -11.96 -7.90
CA GLY A 4 24.76 -11.98 -7.52
C GLY A 4 23.82 -12.35 -8.65
N PHE A 5 22.56 -12.00 -8.46
CA PHE A 5 21.47 -12.37 -9.36
C PHE A 5 20.69 -11.15 -9.83
N VAL A 6 20.08 -11.26 -11.01
CA VAL A 6 19.18 -10.24 -11.55
C VAL A 6 18.12 -9.85 -10.51
N ASN A 7 17.84 -8.55 -10.40
CA ASN A 7 16.89 -7.93 -9.46
C ASN A 7 17.19 -8.10 -7.96
N VAL A 8 18.21 -8.87 -7.57
CA VAL A 8 18.59 -9.07 -6.16
C VAL A 8 19.61 -8.01 -5.75
N PRO A 9 19.39 -7.25 -4.66
CA PRO A 9 20.33 -6.25 -4.18
C PRO A 9 21.69 -6.85 -3.81
N LEU A 10 22.76 -6.20 -4.27
CA LEU A 10 24.14 -6.44 -3.89
C LEU A 10 24.71 -5.22 -3.20
N GLU A 11 25.44 -5.42 -2.11
CA GLU A 11 26.03 -4.35 -1.33
C GLU A 11 27.52 -4.18 -1.65
N MET A 12 27.94 -2.95 -1.89
CA MET A 12 29.31 -2.56 -2.17
C MET A 12 29.87 -1.80 -0.96
N ALA A 13 31.05 -2.20 -0.49
CA ALA A 13 31.80 -1.46 0.52
C ALA A 13 32.66 -0.37 -0.14
N LEU A 14 32.55 0.87 0.34
CA LEU A 14 33.17 2.05 -0.29
C LEU A 14 34.26 2.71 0.57
N GLY A 15 34.60 2.12 1.72
CA GLY A 15 35.51 2.71 2.71
C GLY A 15 34.79 3.69 3.63
N THR A 16 35.45 4.79 3.98
CA THR A 16 34.91 5.84 4.86
C THR A 16 34.84 7.17 4.12
N SER A 17 33.78 7.96 4.37
CA SER A 17 33.66 9.31 3.82
C SER A 17 32.94 10.23 4.82
N SER A 18 33.37 11.48 4.89
CA SER A 18 32.67 12.55 5.63
C SER A 18 31.69 13.35 4.76
N ALA A 19 31.73 13.14 3.45
CA ALA A 19 30.83 13.79 2.48
C ALA A 19 29.90 12.76 1.82
N PRO A 20 28.73 13.19 1.29
CA PRO A 20 27.87 12.34 0.48
C PRO A 20 28.65 11.72 -0.69
N VAL A 21 28.53 10.41 -0.86
CA VAL A 21 29.18 9.66 -1.94
C VAL A 21 28.10 9.19 -2.90
N ASP A 22 28.39 9.31 -4.20
CA ASP A 22 27.66 8.64 -5.27
C ASP A 22 28.58 7.60 -5.92
N VAL A 23 28.01 6.46 -6.28
CA VAL A 23 28.69 5.36 -6.97
C VAL A 23 28.18 5.30 -8.40
N GLN A 24 29.10 5.40 -9.35
CA GLN A 24 28.78 5.10 -10.74
C GLN A 24 28.90 3.60 -10.96
N VAL A 25 27.86 2.99 -11.51
CA VAL A 25 27.86 1.59 -11.96
C VAL A 25 27.58 1.58 -13.44
N SER A 26 28.33 0.80 -14.23
CA SER A 26 28.12 0.64 -15.67
C SER A 26 28.25 -0.82 -16.08
N GLY A 27 27.47 -1.25 -17.06
CA GLY A 27 27.51 -2.62 -17.59
C GLY A 27 26.35 -2.91 -18.53
N GLU A 28 25.93 -4.17 -18.57
CA GLU A 28 24.82 -4.59 -19.43
C GLU A 28 23.54 -3.78 -19.14
N GLY A 29 23.05 -3.07 -20.17
CA GLY A 29 21.83 -2.27 -20.10
C GLY A 29 22.01 -0.79 -19.72
N GLY A 30 23.21 -0.33 -19.39
CA GLY A 30 23.49 1.11 -19.23
C GLY A 30 24.39 1.47 -18.05
N SER A 31 24.16 2.67 -17.51
CA SER A 31 24.88 3.23 -16.37
C SER A 31 23.90 3.79 -15.33
N TRP A 32 24.26 3.66 -14.06
CA TRP A 32 23.48 4.11 -12.91
C TRP A 32 24.35 4.94 -11.99
N VAL A 33 23.73 5.93 -11.33
CA VAL A 33 24.34 6.68 -10.24
C VAL A 33 23.57 6.31 -8.97
N LEU A 34 24.27 5.75 -7.99
CA LEU A 34 23.68 5.23 -6.77
C LEU A 34 24.15 6.07 -5.58
N PRO A 35 23.26 6.65 -4.78
CA PRO A 35 23.68 7.30 -3.54
C PRO A 35 24.17 6.25 -2.55
N ALA A 36 25.26 6.55 -1.84
CA ALA A 36 25.77 5.75 -0.74
C ALA A 36 25.14 6.16 0.60
N TYR A 37 25.16 5.24 1.56
CA TYR A 37 24.72 5.46 2.94
C TYR A 37 25.84 5.09 3.93
N LEU A 38 25.76 5.70 5.12
CA LEU A 38 26.65 5.43 6.23
C LEU A 38 26.07 4.33 7.12
N VAL A 39 26.90 3.38 7.53
CA VAL A 39 26.59 2.32 8.51
C VAL A 39 27.12 2.72 9.89
N SER A 40 26.58 2.15 10.97
CA SER A 40 26.98 2.49 12.35
C SER A 40 28.46 2.28 12.66
N ASP A 41 29.15 1.40 11.93
CA ASP A 41 30.60 1.19 12.01
C ASP A 41 31.43 2.31 11.35
N GLY A 42 30.79 3.32 10.77
CA GLY A 42 31.43 4.45 10.10
C GLY A 42 31.78 4.19 8.62
N THR A 43 31.45 3.01 8.09
CA THR A 43 31.70 2.68 6.67
C THR A 43 30.57 3.18 5.76
N CYS A 44 30.95 3.61 4.56
CA CYS A 44 30.03 3.93 3.49
C CYS A 44 29.76 2.69 2.63
N ARG A 45 28.50 2.46 2.32
CA ARG A 45 28.05 1.37 1.45
C ARG A 45 27.06 1.89 0.41
N ALA A 46 26.91 1.15 -0.70
CA ALA A 46 25.87 1.40 -1.69
C ALA A 46 25.29 0.07 -2.17
N ARG A 47 24.00 0.07 -2.51
CA ARG A 47 23.32 -1.14 -3.01
C ARG A 47 22.98 -1.02 -4.49
N PHE A 48 23.30 -2.06 -5.24
CA PHE A 48 23.00 -2.18 -6.66
C PHE A 48 22.19 -3.45 -6.94
N ALA A 49 21.12 -3.33 -7.72
CA ALA A 49 20.37 -4.48 -8.23
C ALA A 49 20.36 -4.42 -9.75
N ALA A 50 21.10 -5.33 -10.38
CA ALA A 50 21.27 -5.37 -11.82
C ALA A 50 19.98 -5.83 -12.53
N PRO A 51 19.54 -5.15 -13.60
CA PRO A 51 18.34 -5.53 -14.34
C PRO A 51 18.58 -6.68 -15.33
N LEU A 52 19.83 -6.98 -15.69
CA LEU A 52 20.19 -7.98 -16.69
C LEU A 52 21.36 -8.86 -16.20
N PRO A 53 21.46 -10.12 -16.66
CA PRO A 53 22.66 -10.92 -16.45
C PRO A 53 23.85 -10.29 -17.18
N GLY A 54 25.04 -10.35 -16.59
CA GLY A 54 26.23 -9.79 -17.22
C GLY A 54 27.33 -9.36 -16.27
N ARG A 55 28.26 -8.58 -16.82
CA ARG A 55 29.36 -7.97 -16.06
C ARG A 55 29.12 -6.48 -15.91
N TYR A 56 29.39 -5.98 -14.71
CA TYR A 56 29.28 -4.58 -14.35
C TYR A 56 30.57 -4.13 -13.67
N THR A 57 30.88 -2.85 -13.77
CA THR A 57 31.96 -2.18 -13.05
C THR A 57 31.39 -1.05 -12.23
N TYR A 58 31.95 -0.81 -11.04
CA TYR A 58 31.61 0.35 -10.23
C TYR A 58 32.84 1.19 -9.87
N SER A 59 32.62 2.49 -9.68
CA SER A 59 33.61 3.43 -9.17
C SER A 59 32.94 4.50 -8.31
N ALA A 60 33.57 4.89 -7.21
CA ALA A 60 33.09 5.92 -6.29
C ALA A 60 34.14 7.01 -6.07
N SER A 61 33.69 8.19 -5.63
CA SER A 61 34.58 9.32 -5.32
C SER A 61 35.56 9.06 -4.17
N THR A 62 35.32 8.03 -3.35
CA THR A 62 36.26 7.55 -2.32
C THR A 62 37.47 6.82 -2.88
N GLY A 63 37.51 6.56 -4.20
CA GLY A 63 38.51 5.73 -4.87
C GLY A 63 38.15 4.23 -4.87
N ALA A 64 37.05 3.83 -4.23
CA ALA A 64 36.56 2.46 -4.30
C ALA A 64 36.11 2.13 -5.73
N GLN A 65 36.59 1.00 -6.26
CA GLN A 65 36.22 0.49 -7.58
C GLN A 65 36.23 -1.03 -7.58
N GLY A 66 35.48 -1.65 -8.51
CA GLY A 66 35.46 -3.10 -8.62
C GLY A 66 34.54 -3.62 -9.73
N GLU A 67 34.49 -4.94 -9.82
CA GLU A 67 33.67 -5.68 -10.80
C GLU A 67 32.58 -6.48 -10.10
N ILE A 68 31.42 -6.59 -10.76
CA ILE A 68 30.25 -7.36 -10.35
C ILE A 68 29.87 -8.31 -11.50
N THR A 69 29.62 -9.58 -11.20
CA THR A 69 29.05 -10.54 -12.15
C THR A 69 27.66 -10.96 -11.70
N VAL A 70 26.68 -10.87 -12.61
CA VAL A 70 25.27 -11.13 -12.33
C VAL A 70 24.77 -12.30 -13.18
N ALA A 71 24.18 -13.29 -12.54
CA ALA A 71 23.50 -14.42 -13.18
C ALA A 71 21.98 -14.24 -13.22
N PRO A 72 21.23 -14.96 -14.08
CA PRO A 72 19.76 -14.98 -14.01
C PRO A 72 19.27 -15.44 -12.63
N TYR A 73 18.21 -14.83 -12.11
CA TYR A 73 17.57 -15.27 -10.87
C TYR A 73 16.79 -16.57 -11.08
N ALA A 74 17.08 -17.60 -10.28
CA ALA A 74 16.44 -18.91 -10.35
C ALA A 74 15.61 -19.26 -9.10
N GLY A 75 15.40 -18.30 -8.19
CA GLY A 75 14.60 -18.51 -6.98
C GLY A 75 13.10 -18.31 -7.22
N GLU A 76 12.33 -18.50 -6.14
CA GLU A 76 10.86 -18.45 -6.13
C GLU A 76 10.28 -17.11 -5.68
N ASN A 77 11.11 -16.16 -5.22
CA ASN A 77 10.61 -14.87 -4.74
C ASN A 77 9.97 -14.09 -5.90
N PRO A 78 8.65 -13.79 -5.85
CA PRO A 78 7.95 -13.18 -6.97
C PRO A 78 8.47 -11.78 -7.28
N LEU A 79 8.91 -11.02 -6.27
CA LEU A 79 9.41 -9.65 -6.46
C LEU A 79 10.71 -9.63 -7.28
N TYR A 80 11.58 -10.62 -7.07
CA TYR A 80 12.83 -10.74 -7.84
C TYR A 80 12.62 -11.43 -9.20
N ARG A 81 11.76 -12.46 -9.25
CA ARG A 81 11.46 -13.22 -10.47
C ARG A 81 10.83 -12.37 -11.55
N HIS A 82 9.78 -11.61 -11.22
CA HIS A 82 9.04 -10.80 -12.18
C HIS A 82 9.67 -9.41 -12.39
N GLY A 83 10.55 -9.02 -11.46
CA GLY A 83 11.25 -7.74 -11.47
C GLY A 83 10.42 -6.60 -10.88
N ARG A 84 10.95 -5.40 -11.03
CA ARG A 84 10.45 -4.18 -10.36
C ARG A 84 9.01 -3.85 -10.73
N LEU A 85 8.30 -3.24 -9.80
CA LEU A 85 6.94 -2.77 -9.99
C LEU A 85 6.91 -1.47 -10.80
N ARG A 86 5.93 -1.32 -11.68
CA ARG A 86 5.65 -0.10 -12.45
C ARG A 86 4.15 0.10 -12.64
N VAL A 87 3.76 1.29 -13.05
CA VAL A 87 2.39 1.57 -13.50
C VAL A 87 2.17 0.89 -14.85
N ALA A 88 1.09 0.11 -14.98
CA ALA A 88 0.73 -0.54 -16.23
C ALA A 88 0.38 0.49 -17.33
N ALA A 89 0.42 0.07 -18.59
CA ALA A 89 0.12 0.96 -19.72
C ALA A 89 -1.29 1.58 -19.65
N THR A 90 -2.25 0.89 -19.03
CA THR A 90 -3.62 1.39 -18.79
C THR A 90 -3.67 2.54 -17.80
N ARG A 91 -2.60 2.72 -17.00
CA ARG A 91 -2.50 3.64 -15.86
C ARG A 91 -3.58 3.44 -14.78
N ARG A 92 -4.17 2.24 -14.71
CA ARG A 92 -5.19 1.90 -13.70
C ARG A 92 -4.75 0.81 -12.74
N SER A 93 -3.68 0.09 -13.06
CA SER A 93 -3.14 -1.00 -12.26
C SER A 93 -1.61 -0.90 -12.18
N LEU A 94 -1.05 -1.77 -11.34
CA LEU A 94 0.40 -1.98 -11.22
C LEU A 94 0.76 -3.32 -11.87
N GLU A 95 1.98 -3.41 -12.38
CA GLU A 95 2.55 -4.63 -12.97
C GLU A 95 4.04 -4.71 -12.70
N HIS A 96 4.57 -5.92 -12.67
CA HIS A 96 6.00 -6.17 -12.66
C HIS A 96 6.63 -5.83 -14.02
N ALA A 97 7.97 -5.75 -14.06
CA ALA A 97 8.73 -5.40 -15.25
C ALA A 97 8.50 -6.35 -16.43
N ASP A 98 8.21 -7.62 -16.15
CA ASP A 98 7.85 -8.63 -17.15
C ASP A 98 6.38 -8.57 -17.64
N GLY A 99 5.57 -7.64 -17.11
CA GLY A 99 4.15 -7.48 -17.42
C GLY A 99 3.20 -8.27 -16.50
N THR A 100 3.72 -9.01 -15.52
CA THR A 100 2.89 -9.74 -14.55
C THR A 100 2.08 -8.77 -13.69
N PRO A 101 0.75 -8.82 -13.66
CA PRO A 101 -0.07 -7.87 -12.93
C PRO A 101 0.06 -8.00 -11.41
N PHE A 102 0.12 -6.88 -10.70
CA PHE A 102 0.29 -6.83 -9.25
C PHE A 102 -0.96 -6.22 -8.58
N PHE A 103 -1.79 -7.07 -7.98
CA PHE A 103 -2.90 -6.62 -7.15
C PHE A 103 -2.36 -6.26 -5.77
N TRP A 104 -2.49 -4.99 -5.37
CA TRP A 104 -1.97 -4.49 -4.10
C TRP A 104 -2.87 -4.91 -2.94
N LEU A 105 -2.40 -5.80 -2.07
CA LEU A 105 -3.03 -6.07 -0.78
C LEU A 105 -1.99 -5.87 0.33
N ALA A 106 -2.09 -4.71 0.97
CA ALA A 106 -1.16 -4.30 2.01
C ALA A 106 -1.77 -4.40 3.42
N ASP A 107 -0.90 -4.50 4.42
CA ASP A 107 -1.24 -4.27 5.83
C ASP A 107 -0.53 -3.02 6.38
N THR A 108 -1.11 -2.39 7.39
CA THR A 108 -0.66 -1.11 7.96
C THR A 108 0.13 -1.28 9.24
N TRP A 109 1.45 -1.08 9.15
CA TRP A 109 2.40 -1.27 10.23
C TRP A 109 3.18 0.03 10.49
N TRP A 110 2.49 1.14 10.76
CA TRP A 110 3.13 2.46 10.90
C TRP A 110 4.35 2.44 11.81
N MET A 111 4.29 1.73 12.94
CA MET A 111 5.39 1.61 13.91
C MET A 111 6.21 0.30 13.79
N GLY A 112 6.11 -0.42 12.67
CA GLY A 112 6.71 -1.74 12.46
C GLY A 112 8.25 -1.80 12.50
N LEU A 113 8.92 -0.65 12.48
CA LEU A 113 10.38 -0.53 12.59
C LEU A 113 10.88 -0.20 14.00
N THR A 114 10.00 -0.18 15.01
CA THR A 114 10.34 0.11 16.42
C THR A 114 10.55 -1.18 17.24
N THR A 115 10.95 -1.04 18.52
CA THR A 115 11.03 -2.16 19.48
C THR A 115 9.69 -2.81 19.78
N ARG A 116 8.58 -2.13 19.45
CA ARG A 116 7.20 -2.55 19.73
C ARG A 116 6.81 -3.81 18.95
N LEU A 117 7.40 -3.96 17.75
CA LEU A 117 7.41 -5.21 16.99
C LEU A 117 8.79 -5.86 17.16
N ASP A 118 8.87 -6.78 18.13
CA ASP A 118 10.14 -7.36 18.54
C ASP A 118 10.86 -8.08 17.40
N TRP A 119 12.19 -7.94 17.37
CA TRP A 119 13.05 -8.65 16.43
C TRP A 119 13.79 -9.81 17.11
N PRO A 120 13.92 -10.99 16.47
CA PRO A 120 13.31 -11.35 15.18
C PRO A 120 11.91 -11.98 15.32
N ARG A 121 11.47 -12.35 16.53
CA ARG A 121 10.37 -13.31 16.71
C ARG A 121 9.02 -12.72 16.33
N GLY A 122 8.64 -11.58 16.90
CA GLY A 122 7.36 -10.95 16.61
C GLY A 122 7.26 -10.52 15.16
N PHE A 123 8.32 -9.90 14.63
CA PHE A 123 8.39 -9.51 13.22
C PHE A 123 8.15 -10.70 12.27
N HIS A 124 8.90 -11.80 12.42
CA HIS A 124 8.71 -12.98 11.57
C HIS A 124 7.35 -13.66 11.77
N SER A 125 6.79 -13.60 12.98
CA SER A 125 5.47 -14.18 13.26
C SER A 125 4.38 -13.44 12.50
N LEU A 126 4.41 -12.10 12.52
CA LEU A 126 3.46 -11.27 11.81
C LEU A 126 3.66 -11.37 10.28
N VAL A 127 4.91 -11.39 9.81
CA VAL A 127 5.22 -11.63 8.38
C VAL A 127 4.65 -12.97 7.90
N ALA A 128 4.89 -14.07 8.64
CA ALA A 128 4.40 -15.39 8.26
C ALA A 128 2.86 -15.44 8.21
N ASP A 129 2.18 -14.81 9.17
CA ASP A 129 0.72 -14.71 9.18
C ASP A 129 0.20 -13.98 7.94
N ARG A 130 0.82 -12.85 7.55
CA ARG A 130 0.42 -12.09 6.36
C ARG A 130 0.69 -12.83 5.05
N VAL A 131 1.81 -13.53 4.95
CA VAL A 131 2.10 -14.39 3.79
C VAL A 131 1.05 -15.50 3.65
N ILE A 132 0.71 -16.20 4.74
CA ILE A 132 -0.31 -17.26 4.72
C ILE A 132 -1.69 -16.72 4.31
N LYS A 133 -2.02 -15.50 4.76
CA LYS A 133 -3.28 -14.83 4.40
C LYS A 133 -3.25 -14.20 3.00
N GLY A 134 -2.15 -14.28 2.26
CA GLY A 134 -2.05 -13.83 0.88
C GLY A 134 -1.84 -12.33 0.70
N PHE A 135 -1.41 -11.62 1.74
CA PHE A 135 -0.89 -10.25 1.60
C PHE A 135 0.39 -10.27 0.77
N ASN A 136 0.67 -9.17 0.07
CA ASN A 136 1.87 -9.02 -0.75
C ASN A 136 2.57 -7.67 -0.57
N ALA A 137 2.11 -6.84 0.37
CA ALA A 137 2.74 -5.57 0.69
C ALA A 137 2.54 -5.19 2.17
N VAL A 138 3.39 -4.31 2.70
CA VAL A 138 3.29 -3.77 4.06
C VAL A 138 3.73 -2.31 4.06
N GLN A 139 2.93 -1.42 4.65
CA GLN A 139 3.30 -0.01 4.80
C GLN A 139 3.85 0.30 6.19
N MET A 140 5.01 0.97 6.22
CA MET A 140 5.75 1.29 7.44
C MET A 140 6.40 2.66 7.35
N VAL A 141 6.49 3.35 8.48
CA VAL A 141 7.21 4.63 8.57
C VAL A 141 8.68 4.39 8.88
N ALA A 142 9.56 4.88 8.03
CA ALA A 142 11.03 4.74 8.12
C ALA A 142 11.71 5.99 8.72
N GLY A 143 10.98 6.75 9.53
CA GLY A 143 11.41 8.01 10.13
C GLY A 143 10.54 8.37 11.33
N PRO A 144 10.48 9.66 11.72
CA PRO A 144 9.58 10.13 12.77
C PRO A 144 8.11 9.73 12.52
N LEU A 145 7.47 9.21 13.56
CA LEU A 145 6.21 8.44 13.50
C LEU A 145 4.95 9.32 13.63
N PRO A 146 3.77 8.83 13.18
CA PRO A 146 2.49 9.50 13.46
C PRO A 146 2.17 9.55 14.95
N ASP A 147 1.19 10.38 15.31
CA ASP A 147 0.60 10.44 16.64
C ASP A 147 1.55 10.90 17.76
N PHE A 148 2.62 11.59 17.37
CA PHE A 148 3.52 12.32 18.26
C PHE A 148 3.62 13.77 17.81
N ASP A 149 3.11 14.70 18.63
CA ASP A 149 3.21 16.13 18.35
C ASP A 149 4.67 16.54 18.11
N ALA A 150 4.92 17.23 17.00
CA ALA A 150 6.27 17.60 16.61
C ALA A 150 6.91 18.66 17.53
N VAL A 151 6.12 19.36 18.35
CA VAL A 151 6.62 20.33 19.34
C VAL A 151 7.00 19.64 20.64
N THR A 152 6.16 18.73 21.15
CA THR A 152 6.31 18.18 22.50
C THR A 152 6.65 16.69 22.55
N GLY A 153 6.35 15.94 21.49
CA GLY A 153 6.45 14.48 21.41
C GLY A 153 7.49 13.93 20.42
N ALA A 154 8.23 14.80 19.71
CA ALA A 154 9.19 14.39 18.68
C ALA A 154 10.27 13.39 19.15
N TRP A 155 10.58 13.38 20.45
CA TRP A 155 11.58 12.50 21.07
C TRP A 155 10.95 11.55 22.09
N ASN A 156 9.70 11.12 21.88
CA ASN A 156 9.07 10.11 22.71
C ASN A 156 9.77 8.74 22.52
N PRO A 157 10.21 8.05 23.60
CA PRO A 157 10.94 6.78 23.48
C PRO A 157 10.25 5.68 22.67
N GLN A 158 8.91 5.72 22.54
CA GLN A 158 8.15 4.77 21.69
C GLN A 158 8.51 4.86 20.19
N GLN A 159 9.22 5.90 19.76
CA GLN A 159 9.71 6.04 18.39
C GLN A 159 11.05 5.34 18.13
N GLN A 160 11.65 4.71 19.15
CA GLN A 160 12.96 4.08 19.04
C GLN A 160 12.87 2.63 18.53
N ASN A 161 13.96 2.17 17.93
CA ASN A 161 14.25 0.76 17.76
C ASN A 161 15.51 0.37 18.55
N GLU A 162 16.06 -0.81 18.31
CA GLU A 162 17.26 -1.29 19.01
C GLU A 162 18.47 -0.36 18.84
N GLY A 163 18.54 0.40 17.75
CA GLY A 163 19.56 1.41 17.48
C GLY A 163 19.23 2.83 18.01
N GLY A 164 18.10 3.03 18.68
CA GLY A 164 17.63 4.32 19.20
C GLY A 164 16.65 5.03 18.25
N PHE A 165 16.66 6.36 18.21
CA PHE A 165 15.81 7.16 17.31
C PHE A 165 16.34 7.17 15.86
N SER A 166 15.48 7.43 14.88
CA SER A 166 15.87 7.60 13.45
C SER A 166 16.78 8.80 13.19
N TRP A 167 16.76 9.79 14.09
CA TRP A 167 17.62 10.97 14.14
C TRP A 167 18.22 11.14 15.54
N LYS A 168 19.40 11.76 15.63
CA LYS A 168 19.88 12.33 16.89
C LYS A 168 19.03 13.55 17.27
N GLU A 169 18.88 13.78 18.57
CA GLU A 169 18.07 14.87 19.11
C GLU A 169 18.33 16.23 18.44
N ASN A 170 17.28 17.05 18.38
CA ASN A 170 17.26 18.33 17.67
C ASN A 170 17.61 18.22 16.17
N TRP A 171 17.39 17.05 15.58
CA TRP A 171 17.66 16.76 14.17
C TRP A 171 19.15 16.98 13.81
N ALA A 172 20.06 16.75 14.76
CA ALA A 172 21.47 17.06 14.59
C ALA A 172 22.13 16.21 13.48
N ALA A 173 21.77 14.94 13.38
CA ALA A 173 22.22 14.02 12.35
C ALA A 173 21.28 12.81 12.25
N LEU A 174 21.23 12.15 11.10
CA LEU A 174 20.64 10.82 10.99
C LEU A 174 21.37 9.84 11.92
N ASN A 175 20.66 8.82 12.40
CA ASN A 175 21.26 7.78 13.24
C ASN A 175 21.47 6.48 12.45
N PRO A 176 22.69 6.17 11.96
CA PRO A 176 22.94 4.95 11.19
C PRO A 176 22.51 3.66 11.88
N ALA A 177 22.67 3.58 13.21
CA ALA A 177 22.29 2.39 13.98
C ALA A 177 20.80 2.04 13.85
N TYR A 178 19.92 3.04 13.86
CA TYR A 178 18.49 2.82 13.62
C TYR A 178 18.23 2.14 12.27
N TYR A 179 18.91 2.62 11.22
CA TYR A 179 18.72 2.09 9.88
C TYR A 179 19.42 0.76 9.64
N ASP A 180 20.45 0.41 10.41
CA ASP A 180 21.06 -0.93 10.37
C ASP A 180 20.13 -2.00 10.97
N ASP A 181 19.27 -1.63 11.93
CA ASP A 181 18.16 -2.46 12.42
C ASP A 181 16.97 -2.47 11.46
N ALA A 182 16.66 -1.34 10.82
CA ALA A 182 15.59 -1.27 9.81
C ALA A 182 15.95 -2.08 8.55
N ASP A 183 17.21 -2.06 8.10
CA ASP A 183 17.71 -2.81 6.94
C ASP A 183 17.34 -4.29 7.03
N ARG A 184 17.51 -4.90 8.21
CA ARG A 184 17.21 -6.32 8.45
C ARG A 184 15.72 -6.63 8.30
N ARG A 185 14.86 -5.72 8.79
CA ARG A 185 13.40 -5.83 8.70
C ARG A 185 12.90 -5.64 7.26
N ILE A 186 13.43 -4.64 6.55
CA ILE A 186 13.10 -4.40 5.14
C ILE A 186 13.53 -5.58 4.27
N ALA A 187 14.76 -6.09 4.44
CA ALA A 187 15.23 -7.26 3.72
C ALA A 187 14.36 -8.49 4.01
N ALA A 188 14.00 -8.74 5.27
CA ALA A 188 13.14 -9.87 5.65
C ALA A 188 11.73 -9.81 5.02
N LEU A 189 11.14 -8.62 4.87
CA LEU A 189 9.87 -8.47 4.15
C LEU A 189 10.01 -8.86 2.68
N VAL A 190 11.04 -8.30 2.02
CA VAL A 190 11.29 -8.59 0.61
C VAL A 190 11.55 -10.08 0.42
N ASP A 191 12.39 -10.70 1.25
CA ASP A 191 12.71 -12.13 1.18
C ASP A 191 11.48 -13.02 1.37
N ALA A 192 10.50 -12.57 2.15
CA ALA A 192 9.20 -13.22 2.32
C ALA A 192 8.20 -12.96 1.17
N GLY A 193 8.59 -12.18 0.15
CA GLY A 193 7.74 -11.82 -0.99
C GLY A 193 6.75 -10.69 -0.70
N LEU A 194 6.95 -9.93 0.38
CA LEU A 194 6.14 -8.76 0.74
C LEU A 194 6.85 -7.48 0.29
N LEU A 195 6.18 -6.70 -0.56
CA LEU A 195 6.65 -5.39 -1.02
C LEU A 195 6.61 -4.37 0.14
N PRO A 196 7.75 -3.82 0.60
CA PRO A 196 7.73 -2.73 1.56
C PRO A 196 7.27 -1.43 0.89
N ILE A 197 6.30 -0.77 1.52
CA ILE A 197 5.85 0.57 1.18
C ILE A 197 6.48 1.51 2.20
N ILE A 198 7.57 2.14 1.79
CA ILE A 198 8.39 2.96 2.67
C ILE A 198 7.77 4.36 2.75
N VAL A 199 7.12 4.65 3.88
CA VAL A 199 6.69 6.00 4.23
C VAL A 199 7.86 6.72 4.87
N GLY A 200 8.30 7.85 4.30
CA GLY A 200 9.50 8.54 4.77
C GLY A 200 9.41 8.97 6.23
N MET A 201 8.39 9.77 6.54
CA MET A 201 8.03 10.21 7.89
C MET A 201 6.62 10.81 7.86
N TRP A 202 6.08 11.17 9.02
CA TRP A 202 4.84 11.96 9.03
C TRP A 202 5.06 13.39 8.54
N GLY A 203 4.09 13.92 7.80
CA GLY A 203 4.21 15.15 7.02
C GLY A 203 4.54 16.40 7.84
N TYR A 204 3.96 16.50 9.04
CA TYR A 204 4.16 17.65 9.93
C TYR A 204 5.59 17.81 10.44
N TYR A 205 6.49 16.83 10.31
CA TYR A 205 7.86 16.99 10.80
C TYR A 205 8.73 17.89 9.90
N LEU A 206 8.37 18.07 8.62
CA LEU A 206 9.16 18.86 7.67
C LEU A 206 9.42 20.30 8.13
N PRO A 207 8.41 21.08 8.58
CA PRO A 207 8.65 22.43 9.09
C PRO A 207 9.56 22.49 10.34
N PHE A 208 9.63 21.41 11.13
CA PHE A 208 10.41 21.38 12.37
C PHE A 208 11.87 20.98 12.16
N MET A 209 12.12 20.00 11.29
CA MET A 209 13.49 19.63 10.95
C MET A 209 14.09 20.51 9.84
N GLY A 210 13.25 21.17 9.05
CA GLY A 210 13.64 21.94 7.88
C GLY A 210 13.88 21.06 6.66
N ARG A 211 13.67 21.65 5.48
CA ARG A 211 13.69 20.96 4.19
C ARG A 211 14.99 20.21 3.89
N GLU A 212 16.15 20.81 4.20
CA GLU A 212 17.45 20.19 3.94
C GLU A 212 17.61 18.86 4.68
N ARG A 213 17.10 18.77 5.92
CA ARG A 213 17.14 17.55 6.71
C ARG A 213 16.15 16.50 6.18
N ALA A 214 14.97 16.93 5.73
CA ALA A 214 14.03 16.02 5.06
C ALA A 214 14.63 15.45 3.75
N MET A 215 15.36 16.25 2.99
CA MET A 215 16.11 15.80 1.82
C MET A 215 17.24 14.83 2.20
N ALA A 216 18.02 15.13 3.24
CA ALA A 216 19.06 14.22 3.73
C ALA A 216 18.48 12.87 4.19
N HIS A 217 17.33 12.89 4.88
CA HIS A 217 16.60 11.70 5.27
C HIS A 217 16.23 10.84 4.07
N TRP A 218 15.56 11.44 3.07
CA TRP A 218 15.17 10.72 1.86
C TRP A 218 16.35 10.23 1.02
N ARG A 219 17.46 10.97 0.97
CA ARG A 219 18.68 10.48 0.34
C ARG A 219 19.20 9.21 1.02
N ASN A 220 19.17 9.14 2.35
CA ASN A 220 19.52 7.92 3.09
C ASN A 220 18.56 6.75 2.78
N LEU A 221 17.25 7.00 2.74
CA LEU A 221 16.26 5.97 2.40
C LEU A 221 16.45 5.43 0.98
N VAL A 222 16.65 6.30 -0.01
CA VAL A 222 16.93 5.89 -1.41
C VAL A 222 18.23 5.09 -1.49
N ALA A 223 19.30 5.58 -0.85
CA ALA A 223 20.59 4.88 -0.81
C ALA A 223 20.49 3.46 -0.22
N ARG A 224 19.69 3.29 0.84
CA ARG A 224 19.51 2.00 1.51
C ARG A 224 18.52 1.09 0.80
N TYR A 225 17.41 1.62 0.27
CA TYR A 225 16.27 0.77 -0.10
C TYR A 225 15.91 0.78 -1.59
N ALA A 226 16.40 1.72 -2.42
CA ALA A 226 16.01 1.78 -3.83
C ALA A 226 16.39 0.54 -4.65
N ALA A 227 17.49 -0.13 -4.26
CA ALA A 227 17.89 -1.38 -4.87
C ALA A 227 16.91 -2.52 -4.61
N TYR A 228 16.18 -2.51 -3.49
CA TYR A 228 15.12 -3.48 -3.22
C TYR A 228 13.87 -3.17 -4.08
N PRO A 229 12.99 -4.16 -4.31
CA PRO A 229 11.64 -3.90 -4.79
C PRO A 229 10.84 -3.23 -3.67
N VAL A 230 10.65 -1.93 -3.77
CA VAL A 230 9.89 -1.11 -2.81
C VAL A 230 8.92 -0.20 -3.53
N ALA A 231 7.94 0.33 -2.81
CA ALA A 231 7.19 1.51 -3.22
C ALA A 231 7.49 2.65 -2.24
N TRP A 232 7.56 3.87 -2.75
CA TRP A 232 7.84 5.07 -1.96
C TRP A 232 6.56 5.83 -1.65
N CYS A 233 6.39 6.22 -0.40
CA CYS A 233 5.38 7.17 0.02
C CYS A 233 6.09 8.36 0.70
N ILE A 234 6.06 9.54 0.05
CA ILE A 234 6.90 10.69 0.44
C ILE A 234 6.73 11.10 1.91
N ALA A 235 5.48 11.11 2.37
CA ALA A 235 5.12 11.31 3.77
C ALA A 235 3.76 10.70 4.08
N GLY A 236 3.54 10.40 5.36
CA GLY A 236 2.24 10.08 5.94
C GLY A 236 1.45 11.35 6.24
N GLU A 237 0.17 11.43 5.86
CA GLU A 237 -0.67 12.64 5.91
C GLU A 237 0.12 13.93 5.62
N VAL A 238 0.57 14.05 4.37
CA VAL A 238 1.65 14.96 3.93
C VAL A 238 1.47 16.40 4.42
N ASN A 239 0.25 16.91 4.37
CA ASN A 239 -0.10 18.28 4.75
C ASN A 239 -0.92 18.37 6.05
N MET A 240 -0.98 17.32 6.88
CA MET A 240 -1.58 17.44 8.21
C MET A 240 -0.66 18.32 9.07
N PRO A 241 -1.15 19.41 9.70
CA PRO A 241 -0.35 20.16 10.66
C PRO A 241 -0.14 19.34 11.94
N THR A 242 0.87 19.68 12.76
CA THR A 242 1.03 18.99 14.06
C THR A 242 -0.16 19.30 14.99
N TYR A 243 -0.48 18.36 15.88
CA TYR A 243 -1.64 18.39 16.77
C TYR A 243 -1.82 19.70 17.55
N SER A 244 -0.74 20.26 18.11
CA SER A 244 -0.74 21.51 18.86
C SER A 244 -1.13 22.75 18.04
N LEU A 245 -1.11 22.66 16.70
CA LEU A 245 -1.52 23.73 15.80
C LEU A 245 -3.00 23.65 15.37
N PHE A 246 -3.73 22.59 15.72
CA PHE A 246 -5.12 22.40 15.26
C PHE A 246 -6.07 23.54 15.69
N ALA A 247 -5.84 24.14 16.85
CA ALA A 247 -6.66 25.25 17.34
C ALA A 247 -6.34 26.58 16.62
N ASP A 248 -5.17 26.72 16.02
CA ASP A 248 -4.70 27.95 15.36
C ASP A 248 -4.76 27.76 13.84
N GLN A 249 -5.92 28.09 13.25
CA GLN A 249 -6.18 27.87 11.82
C GLN A 249 -5.22 28.62 10.90
N GLN A 250 -4.71 29.78 11.33
CA GLN A 250 -3.75 30.55 10.54
C GLN A 250 -2.39 29.84 10.49
N LYS A 251 -1.88 29.38 11.63
CA LYS A 251 -0.64 28.59 11.68
C LYS A 251 -0.79 27.24 10.98
N ALA A 252 -1.93 26.57 11.17
CA ALA A 252 -2.23 25.32 10.48
C ALA A 252 -2.23 25.49 8.95
N ALA A 253 -2.80 26.58 8.43
CA ALA A 253 -2.77 26.88 7.00
C ALA A 253 -1.36 27.23 6.49
N ALA A 254 -0.58 27.98 7.27
CA ALA A 254 0.81 28.26 6.92
C ALA A 254 1.68 26.99 6.87
N ALA A 255 1.54 26.11 7.86
CA ALA A 255 2.23 24.81 7.91
C ALA A 255 1.85 23.93 6.70
N ARG A 256 0.55 23.87 6.35
CA ARG A 256 0.07 23.17 5.14
C ARG A 256 0.79 23.62 3.88
N ASN A 257 0.81 24.93 3.61
CA ASN A 257 1.49 25.48 2.43
C ASN A 257 2.99 25.17 2.42
N GLU A 258 3.66 25.25 3.58
CA GLU A 258 5.08 24.90 3.69
C GLU A 258 5.33 23.41 3.44
N GLN A 259 4.48 22.54 3.98
CA GLN A 259 4.53 21.10 3.79
C GLN A 259 4.33 20.73 2.32
N GLU A 260 3.28 21.22 1.66
CA GLU A 260 3.01 20.92 0.25
C GLU A 260 4.17 21.36 -0.66
N ALA A 261 4.72 22.56 -0.45
CA ALA A 261 5.88 23.05 -1.19
C ALA A 261 7.14 22.23 -0.89
N GLY A 262 7.43 21.96 0.39
CA GLY A 262 8.62 21.24 0.82
C GLY A 262 8.63 19.79 0.36
N TRP A 263 7.51 19.09 0.51
CA TRP A 263 7.38 17.71 0.07
C TRP A 263 7.41 17.58 -1.46
N THR A 264 6.97 18.61 -2.20
CA THR A 264 7.12 18.65 -3.67
C THR A 264 8.59 18.65 -4.08
N GLU A 265 9.44 19.42 -3.39
CA GLU A 265 10.87 19.44 -3.68
C GLU A 265 11.57 18.13 -3.28
N VAL A 266 11.19 17.57 -2.13
CA VAL A 266 11.69 16.26 -1.70
C VAL A 266 11.30 15.17 -2.70
N ALA A 267 10.05 15.15 -3.17
CA ALA A 267 9.59 14.20 -4.17
C ALA A 267 10.38 14.30 -5.48
N ARG A 268 10.65 15.52 -5.96
CA ARG A 268 11.49 15.76 -7.14
C ARG A 268 12.92 15.25 -6.96
N MET A 269 13.49 15.44 -5.78
CA MET A 269 14.81 14.90 -5.44
C MET A 269 14.79 13.37 -5.41
N VAL A 270 13.79 12.74 -4.79
CA VAL A 270 13.64 11.28 -4.77
C VAL A 270 13.56 10.71 -6.19
N ARG A 271 12.79 11.34 -7.08
CA ARG A 271 12.72 10.95 -8.50
C ARG A 271 14.06 11.03 -9.22
N HIS A 272 14.89 12.00 -8.86
CA HIS A 272 16.23 12.16 -9.44
C HIS A 272 17.22 11.14 -8.87
N LEU A 273 17.14 10.86 -7.57
CA LEU A 273 18.06 9.97 -6.87
C LEU A 273 17.76 8.48 -7.06
N ASP A 274 16.50 8.09 -7.26
CA ASP A 274 16.12 6.69 -7.47
C ASP A 274 16.36 6.29 -8.93
N PRO A 275 17.44 5.54 -9.22
CA PRO A 275 17.83 5.19 -10.57
C PRO A 275 16.96 4.05 -11.13
N TYR A 276 16.09 3.47 -10.31
CA TYR A 276 15.25 2.33 -10.66
C TYR A 276 13.80 2.71 -10.96
N ARG A 277 13.42 3.98 -10.73
CA ARG A 277 12.05 4.47 -10.93
C ARG A 277 11.01 3.62 -10.17
N ASN A 278 11.29 3.28 -8.91
CA ASN A 278 10.29 2.60 -8.09
C ASN A 278 9.02 3.48 -7.94
N PRO A 279 7.83 2.88 -7.80
CA PRO A 279 6.58 3.64 -7.72
C PRO A 279 6.60 4.68 -6.60
N LEU A 280 6.18 5.90 -6.90
CA LEU A 280 6.14 7.01 -5.94
C LEU A 280 4.72 7.51 -5.68
N THR A 281 4.36 7.69 -4.42
CA THR A 281 3.08 8.26 -3.99
C THR A 281 3.23 9.18 -2.76
N ALA A 282 2.13 9.71 -2.27
CA ALA A 282 2.05 10.59 -1.11
C ALA A 282 0.77 10.28 -0.31
N HIS A 283 0.87 9.98 0.98
CA HIS A 283 -0.32 9.63 1.77
C HIS A 283 -1.12 10.89 2.10
N PRO A 284 -2.43 10.94 1.78
CA PRO A 284 -3.20 12.15 1.97
C PRO A 284 -3.69 12.32 3.40
N SER A 285 -3.79 13.58 3.85
CA SER A 285 -4.70 13.92 4.96
C SER A 285 -6.15 13.93 4.44
N HIS A 286 -6.37 14.59 3.29
CA HIS A 286 -7.60 14.59 2.50
C HIS A 286 -7.37 15.37 1.18
N PRO A 287 -8.10 15.09 0.09
CA PRO A 287 -8.85 13.86 -0.19
C PRO A 287 -7.97 12.70 -0.67
N ASP A 288 -6.92 13.00 -1.42
CA ASP A 288 -6.09 12.01 -2.15
C ASP A 288 -4.67 12.52 -2.41
N SER A 289 -3.79 11.65 -2.89
CA SER A 289 -2.36 11.95 -3.06
C SER A 289 -2.07 13.18 -3.91
N ARG A 290 -2.86 13.45 -4.96
CA ARG A 290 -2.61 14.61 -5.84
C ARG A 290 -2.79 15.94 -5.15
N ALA A 291 -3.62 15.99 -4.10
CA ALA A 291 -3.82 17.21 -3.33
C ALA A 291 -2.67 17.49 -2.34
N MET A 292 -1.69 16.58 -2.22
CA MET A 292 -0.63 16.68 -1.22
C MET A 292 0.62 17.44 -1.68
N LEU A 293 0.79 17.63 -2.99
CA LEU A 293 1.95 18.26 -3.61
C LEU A 293 1.49 19.34 -4.58
N HIS A 294 2.33 20.36 -4.80
CA HIS A 294 2.08 21.37 -5.82
C HIS A 294 2.31 20.84 -7.25
N ASP A 295 2.94 19.67 -7.41
CA ASP A 295 3.25 19.04 -8.69
C ASP A 295 2.87 17.55 -8.66
N GLU A 296 1.62 17.26 -9.03
CA GLU A 296 1.08 15.90 -9.05
C GLU A 296 1.77 14.98 -10.08
N SER A 297 2.48 15.55 -11.06
CA SER A 297 3.18 14.76 -12.10
C SER A 297 4.33 13.92 -11.55
N LEU A 298 4.75 14.22 -10.32
CA LEU A 298 5.75 13.46 -9.58
C LEU A 298 5.21 12.13 -9.08
N LEU A 299 3.89 11.90 -9.06
CA LEU A 299 3.27 10.71 -8.48
C LEU A 299 2.89 9.68 -9.54
N ASP A 300 2.98 8.40 -9.18
CA ASP A 300 2.64 7.25 -10.02
C ASP A 300 1.26 6.67 -9.71
N LEU A 301 0.81 6.79 -8.46
CA LEU A 301 -0.42 6.22 -7.95
C LEU A 301 -1.05 7.13 -6.88
N ASP A 302 -2.37 7.03 -6.77
CA ASP A 302 -3.20 7.70 -5.77
C ASP A 302 -3.48 6.77 -4.59
N LEU A 303 -3.12 7.24 -3.40
CA LEU A 303 -3.56 6.71 -2.12
C LEU A 303 -4.72 7.54 -1.58
N LEU A 304 -5.62 6.91 -0.83
CA LEU A 304 -6.74 7.54 -0.14
C LEU A 304 -6.71 7.25 1.36
N GLN A 305 -7.16 8.23 2.14
CA GLN A 305 -7.53 8.07 3.55
C GLN A 305 -9.01 8.45 3.71
N THR A 306 -9.88 7.49 4.00
CA THR A 306 -11.35 7.73 3.98
C THR A 306 -12.03 7.64 5.35
N GLY A 307 -11.23 7.75 6.43
CA GLY A 307 -11.68 7.96 7.80
C GLY A 307 -11.55 6.71 8.67
N HIS A 308 -12.21 6.74 9.84
CA HIS A 308 -12.30 5.57 10.73
C HIS A 308 -13.68 5.38 11.39
N GLY A 309 -14.73 6.04 10.89
CA GLY A 309 -16.08 6.07 11.51
C GLY A 309 -16.94 4.82 11.29
N GLY A 310 -16.36 3.68 10.89
CA GLY A 310 -17.09 2.45 10.58
C GLY A 310 -18.16 2.67 9.51
N TYR A 311 -19.43 2.36 9.82
CA TYR A 311 -20.56 2.52 8.88
C TYR A 311 -20.71 3.96 8.36
N GLN A 312 -20.35 4.98 9.16
CA GLN A 312 -20.44 6.38 8.75
C GLN A 312 -19.40 6.75 7.67
N SER A 313 -18.31 5.99 7.57
CA SER A 313 -17.27 6.19 6.56
C SER A 313 -17.57 5.49 5.24
N LEU A 314 -18.53 4.56 5.16
CA LEU A 314 -18.75 3.74 3.96
C LEU A 314 -19.21 4.56 2.75
N GLY A 315 -20.21 5.43 2.91
CA GLY A 315 -20.68 6.34 1.86
C GLY A 315 -19.60 7.31 1.38
N PRO A 316 -19.00 8.10 2.29
CA PRO A 316 -17.88 8.97 1.96
C PRO A 316 -16.71 8.25 1.29
N THR A 317 -16.44 6.98 1.65
CA THR A 317 -15.42 6.16 0.99
C THR A 317 -15.77 5.89 -0.47
N VAL A 318 -17.00 5.44 -0.75
CA VAL A 318 -17.47 5.16 -2.12
C VAL A 318 -17.37 6.42 -2.99
N GLU A 319 -17.83 7.56 -2.47
CA GLU A 319 -17.78 8.85 -3.17
C GLU A 319 -16.33 9.29 -3.44
N THR A 320 -15.45 9.19 -2.43
CA THR A 320 -14.04 9.58 -2.57
C THR A 320 -13.31 8.70 -3.59
N VAL A 321 -13.56 7.39 -3.57
CA VAL A 321 -13.00 6.44 -4.55
C VAL A 321 -13.46 6.79 -5.96
N GLN A 322 -14.76 7.00 -6.17
CA GLN A 322 -15.31 7.39 -7.47
C GLN A 322 -14.73 8.72 -7.97
N ALA A 323 -14.65 9.73 -7.09
CA ALA A 323 -14.10 11.03 -7.41
C ALA A 323 -12.62 10.94 -7.82
N CYS A 324 -11.83 10.12 -7.12
CA CYS A 324 -10.42 9.90 -7.46
C CYS A 324 -10.25 9.17 -8.81
N LEU A 325 -11.01 8.09 -9.03
CA LEU A 325 -10.95 7.30 -10.26
C LEU A 325 -11.38 8.07 -11.52
N ALA A 326 -12.19 9.12 -11.35
CA ALA A 326 -12.64 10.01 -12.42
C ALA A 326 -11.59 11.06 -12.86
N LYS A 327 -10.49 11.21 -12.11
CA LYS A 327 -9.45 12.21 -12.43
C LYS A 327 -8.69 11.87 -13.71
N THR A 328 -8.22 12.93 -14.39
CA THR A 328 -7.37 12.86 -15.58
C THR A 328 -6.05 13.57 -15.32
N PRO A 329 -4.88 12.98 -15.64
CA PRO A 329 -4.71 11.63 -16.22
C PRO A 329 -5.09 10.52 -15.21
N PRO A 330 -5.49 9.33 -15.67
CA PRO A 330 -5.74 8.20 -14.77
C PRO A 330 -4.44 7.79 -14.06
N MET A 331 -4.59 7.35 -12.81
CA MET A 331 -3.57 6.68 -12.00
C MET A 331 -4.20 5.48 -11.30
N PRO A 332 -3.41 4.44 -10.94
CA PRO A 332 -3.87 3.41 -10.03
C PRO A 332 -4.33 4.03 -8.70
N VAL A 333 -5.49 3.63 -8.21
CA VAL A 333 -6.06 4.12 -6.94
C VAL A 333 -6.07 2.99 -5.93
N ILE A 334 -5.61 3.26 -4.71
CA ILE A 334 -5.66 2.35 -3.57
C ILE A 334 -6.22 3.11 -2.37
N ASN A 335 -7.24 2.58 -1.71
CA ASN A 335 -7.60 3.08 -0.38
C ASN A 335 -6.61 2.54 0.64
N SER A 336 -5.71 3.40 1.12
CA SER A 336 -4.54 3.01 1.91
C SER A 336 -4.76 3.07 3.42
N GLU A 337 -5.73 3.87 3.87
CA GLU A 337 -6.03 4.05 5.29
C GLU A 337 -7.53 4.29 5.49
N VAL A 338 -8.24 3.26 5.95
CA VAL A 338 -9.66 3.35 6.25
C VAL A 338 -10.06 2.38 7.34
N CYS A 339 -10.86 2.86 8.30
CA CYS A 339 -11.60 2.04 9.28
C CYS A 339 -10.85 0.79 9.76
N TYR A 340 -9.68 0.94 10.38
CA TYR A 340 -8.93 -0.21 10.88
C TYR A 340 -9.81 -1.13 11.75
N GLU A 341 -9.63 -2.44 11.60
CA GLU A 341 -10.45 -3.42 12.30
C GLU A 341 -10.31 -3.27 13.83
N GLY A 342 -11.43 -3.03 14.52
CA GLY A 342 -11.47 -2.80 15.96
C GLY A 342 -11.23 -1.33 16.39
N ILE A 343 -10.92 -0.42 15.46
CA ILE A 343 -10.70 1.00 15.81
C ILE A 343 -11.97 1.62 16.39
N MET A 344 -11.81 2.36 17.48
CA MET A 344 -12.90 2.93 18.28
C MET A 344 -13.94 1.90 18.76
N GLY A 345 -13.55 0.61 18.84
CA GLY A 345 -14.45 -0.49 19.18
C GLY A 345 -15.40 -0.93 18.05
N GLY A 346 -15.17 -0.48 16.82
CA GLY A 346 -16.00 -0.78 15.65
C GLY A 346 -15.21 -1.28 14.45
N SER A 347 -15.76 -1.08 13.25
CA SER A 347 -15.09 -1.39 11.97
C SER A 347 -14.65 -2.85 11.83
N TRP A 348 -15.40 -3.80 12.37
CA TRP A 348 -15.04 -5.21 12.36
C TRP A 348 -15.00 -5.80 10.94
N HIS A 349 -14.63 -7.08 10.82
CA HIS A 349 -14.51 -7.83 9.57
C HIS A 349 -15.58 -7.58 8.49
N GLU A 350 -16.84 -7.25 8.82
CA GLU A 350 -17.87 -6.88 7.85
C GLU A 350 -17.62 -5.54 7.15
N VAL A 351 -17.11 -4.53 7.87
CA VAL A 351 -16.68 -3.25 7.31
C VAL A 351 -15.46 -3.48 6.41
N GLN A 352 -14.53 -4.33 6.82
CA GLN A 352 -13.34 -4.68 6.02
C GLN A 352 -13.72 -5.32 4.68
N ARG A 353 -14.67 -6.26 4.68
CA ARG A 353 -15.19 -6.87 3.45
C ARG A 353 -15.88 -5.83 2.56
N PHE A 354 -16.71 -4.97 3.13
CA PHE A 354 -17.37 -3.91 2.37
C PHE A 354 -16.33 -3.03 1.66
N LEU A 355 -15.33 -2.54 2.38
CA LEU A 355 -14.30 -1.65 1.84
C LEU A 355 -13.48 -2.32 0.74
N PHE A 356 -13.05 -3.57 0.96
CA PHE A 356 -12.33 -4.35 -0.04
C PHE A 356 -13.14 -4.54 -1.33
N TRP A 357 -14.35 -5.07 -1.22
CA TRP A 357 -15.17 -5.41 -2.40
C TRP A 357 -15.68 -4.18 -3.15
N THR A 358 -15.99 -3.09 -2.44
CA THR A 358 -16.39 -1.83 -3.09
C THR A 358 -15.20 -1.16 -3.78
N CYS A 359 -14.01 -1.15 -3.18
CA CYS A 359 -12.80 -0.66 -3.86
C CYS A 359 -12.53 -1.47 -5.14
N LEU A 360 -12.57 -2.80 -5.07
CA LEU A 360 -12.40 -3.66 -6.25
C LEU A 360 -13.42 -3.33 -7.35
N THR A 361 -14.71 -3.35 -7.01
CA THR A 361 -15.80 -3.20 -8.00
C THR A 361 -15.88 -1.79 -8.59
N LEU A 362 -15.38 -0.78 -7.88
CA LEU A 362 -15.23 0.58 -8.39
C LEU A 362 -14.00 0.72 -9.31
N GLY A 363 -13.02 -0.18 -9.23
CA GLY A 363 -11.85 -0.21 -10.12
C GLY A 363 -10.53 0.21 -9.48
N CYS A 364 -10.41 0.14 -8.16
CA CYS A 364 -9.12 0.31 -7.47
C CYS A 364 -8.13 -0.79 -7.85
N ALA A 365 -6.84 -0.45 -7.85
CA ALA A 365 -5.73 -1.38 -8.13
C ALA A 365 -5.40 -2.32 -6.96
N GLY A 366 -6.11 -2.17 -5.85
CA GLY A 366 -5.88 -2.89 -4.62
C GLY A 366 -6.56 -2.25 -3.42
N HIS A 367 -6.14 -2.70 -2.23
CA HIS A 367 -6.66 -2.28 -0.94
C HIS A 367 -5.58 -2.42 0.14
N THR A 368 -5.59 -1.53 1.12
CA THR A 368 -4.77 -1.68 2.33
C THR A 368 -5.67 -1.92 3.53
N TYR A 369 -5.42 -3.02 4.23
CA TYR A 369 -6.03 -3.33 5.51
C TYR A 369 -5.24 -2.69 6.65
N GLY A 370 -5.89 -2.53 7.79
CA GLY A 370 -5.22 -2.30 9.06
C GLY A 370 -6.11 -2.71 10.22
N ALA A 371 -5.51 -2.84 11.40
CA ALA A 371 -6.22 -3.20 12.63
C ALA A 371 -5.77 -2.33 13.79
N GLN A 372 -6.71 -1.99 14.67
CA GLN A 372 -6.39 -1.38 15.96
C GLN A 372 -5.48 -2.31 16.76
N GLY A 373 -4.35 -1.77 17.21
CA GLY A 373 -3.29 -2.54 17.84
C GLY A 373 -2.13 -2.90 16.89
N ILE A 374 -2.37 -3.11 15.59
CA ILE A 374 -1.29 -3.40 14.62
C ILE A 374 -0.65 -2.12 14.10
N TRP A 375 -1.43 -1.11 13.72
CA TRP A 375 -0.87 0.12 13.13
C TRP A 375 0.21 0.76 14.03
N ALA A 376 -0.04 0.78 15.34
CA ALA A 376 0.88 1.29 16.37
C ALA A 376 1.78 0.22 17.01
N MET A 377 1.68 -1.03 16.58
CA MET A 377 2.33 -2.18 17.21
C MET A 377 2.10 -2.20 18.73
N ASN A 378 0.87 -1.98 19.19
CA ASN A 378 0.53 -2.06 20.60
C ASN A 378 0.84 -3.45 21.13
N SER A 379 1.66 -3.57 22.17
CA SER A 379 2.08 -4.86 22.73
C SER A 379 1.89 -4.90 24.25
N ARG A 380 1.96 -6.10 24.84
CA ARG A 380 1.83 -6.26 26.30
C ARG A 380 3.05 -5.69 27.03
N GLU A 381 4.19 -5.80 26.39
CA GLU A 381 5.50 -5.37 26.86
C GLU A 381 5.64 -3.85 26.73
N GLU A 382 5.09 -3.27 25.66
CA GLU A 382 5.18 -1.86 25.36
C GLU A 382 3.82 -1.33 24.86
N ARG A 383 3.01 -0.79 25.77
CA ARG A 383 1.70 -0.21 25.40
C ARG A 383 1.87 1.09 24.62
N PHE A 384 0.96 1.31 23.68
CA PHE A 384 0.95 2.52 22.87
C PHE A 384 0.25 3.66 23.61
N TYR A 385 0.86 4.84 23.59
CA TYR A 385 0.21 6.09 23.98
C TYR A 385 0.72 7.22 23.07
N GLY A 386 -0.21 7.82 22.33
CA GLY A 386 0.07 8.92 21.41
C GLY A 386 -0.41 10.27 21.93
N THR A 387 -0.43 11.24 21.02
CA THR A 387 -0.93 12.59 21.23
C THR A 387 -2.45 12.60 21.19
N THR A 388 -3.01 11.84 20.26
CA THR A 388 -4.43 11.52 20.29
C THR A 388 -4.71 10.55 21.44
N PRO A 389 -5.90 10.64 22.06
CA PRO A 389 -6.34 9.65 23.03
C PRO A 389 -6.32 8.22 22.45
N ASN A 390 -6.40 7.22 23.33
CA ASN A 390 -6.41 5.82 22.91
C ASN A 390 -7.55 5.54 21.90
N TRP A 391 -7.18 5.11 20.69
CA TRP A 391 -8.12 4.73 19.62
C TRP A 391 -8.83 3.40 19.87
N GLY A 392 -8.41 2.61 20.84
CA GLY A 392 -9.06 1.35 21.21
C GLY A 392 -8.09 0.32 21.78
N ASP A 393 -8.64 -0.72 22.38
CA ASP A 393 -7.84 -1.82 22.92
C ASP A 393 -7.39 -2.79 21.84
N GLY A 394 -6.43 -3.64 22.17
CA GLY A 394 -5.92 -4.70 21.30
C GLY A 394 -4.40 -4.68 21.23
N PHE A 395 -3.80 -5.87 21.37
CA PHE A 395 -2.37 -6.05 21.20
C PHE A 395 -2.10 -6.75 19.88
N TRP A 396 -1.07 -6.35 19.13
CA TRP A 396 -0.77 -6.87 17.80
C TRP A 396 -0.67 -8.40 17.80
N GLN A 397 -0.17 -9.00 18.89
CA GLN A 397 -0.07 -10.45 19.05
C GLN A 397 -1.42 -11.18 19.00
N ASP A 398 -2.49 -10.54 19.45
CA ASP A 398 -3.84 -11.10 19.40
C ASP A 398 -4.55 -10.67 18.13
N VAL A 399 -4.50 -9.37 17.82
CA VAL A 399 -5.30 -8.78 16.74
C VAL A 399 -4.78 -9.12 15.36
N MET A 400 -3.54 -9.62 15.24
CA MET A 400 -3.06 -10.22 14.00
C MET A 400 -3.97 -11.35 13.52
N HIS A 401 -4.70 -12.01 14.41
CA HIS A 401 -5.64 -13.09 14.10
C HIS A 401 -7.09 -12.63 13.87
N LEU A 402 -7.37 -11.32 13.83
CA LEU A 402 -8.71 -10.83 13.52
C LEU A 402 -9.19 -11.30 12.13
N PRO A 403 -10.48 -11.65 11.99
CA PRO A 403 -11.01 -12.29 10.79
C PRO A 403 -11.00 -11.39 9.56
N GLY A 404 -11.07 -10.06 9.70
CA GLY A 404 -11.02 -9.15 8.55
C GLY A 404 -9.76 -9.33 7.70
N SER A 405 -8.60 -9.52 8.33
CA SER A 405 -7.33 -9.80 7.63
C SER A 405 -7.40 -11.06 6.76
N MET A 406 -8.05 -12.12 7.24
CA MET A 406 -8.25 -13.36 6.47
C MET A 406 -9.25 -13.14 5.32
N HIS A 407 -10.35 -12.42 5.56
CA HIS A 407 -11.38 -12.20 4.55
C HIS A 407 -10.89 -11.35 3.37
N VAL A 408 -10.12 -10.29 3.59
CA VAL A 408 -9.55 -9.51 2.48
C VAL A 408 -8.48 -10.30 1.72
N GLY A 409 -7.73 -11.16 2.43
CA GLY A 409 -6.82 -12.14 1.86
C GLY A 409 -7.51 -13.13 0.92
N MET A 410 -8.62 -13.73 1.40
CA MET A 410 -9.50 -14.58 0.60
C MET A 410 -10.07 -13.84 -0.62
N GLY A 411 -10.49 -12.58 -0.44
CA GLY A 411 -10.92 -11.72 -1.54
C GLY A 411 -9.87 -11.60 -2.65
N ARG A 412 -8.61 -11.34 -2.29
CA ARG A 412 -7.49 -11.34 -3.26
C ARG A 412 -7.29 -12.70 -3.91
N GLN A 413 -7.31 -13.79 -3.14
CA GLN A 413 -7.18 -15.16 -3.69
C GLN A 413 -8.25 -15.45 -4.76
N PHE A 414 -9.49 -15.00 -4.53
CA PHE A 414 -10.56 -15.12 -5.51
C PHE A 414 -10.29 -14.25 -6.76
N VAL A 415 -9.97 -12.98 -6.57
CA VAL A 415 -9.76 -12.02 -7.69
C VAL A 415 -8.64 -12.48 -8.62
N LEU A 416 -7.57 -13.07 -8.07
CA LEU A 416 -6.43 -13.57 -8.85
C LEU A 416 -6.74 -14.78 -9.73
N ARG A 417 -7.92 -15.40 -9.63
CA ARG A 417 -8.38 -16.42 -10.58
C ARG A 417 -8.71 -15.85 -11.96
N TYR A 418 -8.90 -14.54 -12.06
CA TYR A 418 -9.31 -13.84 -13.26
C TYR A 418 -8.26 -12.81 -13.67
N PRO A 419 -8.26 -12.35 -14.94
CA PRO A 419 -7.41 -11.26 -15.36
C PRO A 419 -7.93 -9.92 -14.83
N TRP A 420 -7.81 -9.73 -13.51
CA TRP A 420 -8.44 -8.67 -12.73
C TRP A 420 -8.07 -7.26 -13.21
N TRP A 421 -6.89 -7.08 -13.80
CA TRP A 421 -6.43 -5.81 -14.38
C TRP A 421 -7.22 -5.38 -15.62
N LYS A 422 -8.09 -6.27 -16.14
CA LYS A 422 -9.06 -5.98 -17.21
C LYS A 422 -10.47 -5.71 -16.68
N LEU A 423 -10.71 -5.85 -15.38
CA LEU A 423 -12.01 -5.55 -14.79
C LEU A 423 -12.31 -4.06 -14.92
N THR A 424 -13.51 -3.75 -15.39
CA THR A 424 -14.03 -2.39 -15.41
C THR A 424 -15.36 -2.34 -14.66
N PRO A 425 -15.69 -1.22 -14.00
CA PRO A 425 -17.04 -1.01 -13.47
C PRO A 425 -18.08 -1.24 -14.57
N ARG A 426 -19.18 -1.90 -14.21
CA ARG A 426 -20.26 -2.24 -15.14
C ARG A 426 -21.40 -1.26 -15.00
N GLU A 427 -21.96 -0.87 -16.14
CA GLU A 427 -23.27 -0.23 -16.18
C GLU A 427 -24.33 -1.33 -16.01
N GLU A 428 -25.05 -1.27 -14.89
CA GLU A 428 -26.21 -2.11 -14.65
C GLU A 428 -27.50 -1.36 -15.04
N PRO A 429 -28.63 -2.07 -15.24
CA PRO A 429 -29.92 -1.43 -15.42
C PRO A 429 -30.20 -0.42 -14.29
N ALA A 430 -31.05 0.57 -14.56
CA ALA A 430 -31.32 1.67 -13.63
C ALA A 430 -31.39 1.17 -12.18
N LEU A 431 -30.42 1.62 -11.37
CA LEU A 431 -30.33 1.23 -9.99
C LEU A 431 -31.63 1.59 -9.27
N PRO A 432 -32.01 0.83 -8.23
CA PRO A 432 -33.05 1.28 -7.32
C PRO A 432 -32.82 2.72 -6.89
N GLU A 433 -33.89 3.46 -6.63
CA GLU A 433 -33.79 4.88 -6.27
C GLU A 433 -32.87 5.10 -5.06
N GLY A 434 -31.98 6.10 -5.15
CA GLY A 434 -31.09 6.51 -4.07
C GLY A 434 -29.79 5.71 -3.89
N ARG A 435 -29.44 4.77 -4.79
CA ARG A 435 -28.17 4.01 -4.73
C ARG A 435 -26.98 4.83 -5.23
N LEU A 436 -25.84 4.73 -4.54
CA LEU A 436 -24.57 5.37 -4.94
C LEU A 436 -23.84 4.64 -6.06
N SER A 437 -23.90 3.30 -6.07
CA SER A 437 -23.19 2.46 -7.04
C SER A 437 -23.84 1.08 -7.10
N ALA A 438 -23.69 0.38 -8.23
CA ALA A 438 -24.10 -1.01 -8.38
C ALA A 438 -23.21 -1.99 -7.59
N PHE A 439 -21.96 -1.59 -7.31
CA PHE A 439 -20.87 -2.49 -6.89
C PHE A 439 -20.73 -3.70 -7.82
N SER A 440 -20.74 -3.43 -9.13
CA SER A 440 -20.61 -4.39 -10.21
C SER A 440 -19.39 -4.06 -11.07
N CYS A 441 -18.55 -5.05 -11.34
CA CYS A 441 -17.43 -4.95 -12.29
C CYS A 441 -17.33 -6.22 -13.12
N GLY A 442 -16.56 -6.19 -14.21
CA GLY A 442 -16.44 -7.36 -15.06
C GLY A 442 -15.58 -7.17 -16.29
N ILE A 443 -15.56 -8.21 -17.11
CA ILE A 443 -14.94 -8.22 -18.45
C ILE A 443 -16.10 -8.40 -19.43
N PRO A 444 -16.31 -7.48 -20.38
CA PRO A 444 -17.40 -7.56 -21.35
C PRO A 444 -17.48 -8.94 -22.00
N GLY A 445 -18.70 -9.49 -22.07
CA GLY A 445 -19.00 -10.81 -22.61
C GLY A 445 -18.50 -12.02 -21.81
N ALA A 446 -17.61 -11.84 -20.82
CA ALA A 446 -16.87 -12.93 -20.18
C ALA A 446 -17.15 -13.09 -18.68
N LEU A 447 -17.26 -11.99 -17.93
CA LEU A 447 -17.31 -12.03 -16.47
C LEU A 447 -18.10 -10.87 -15.88
N SER A 448 -18.90 -11.16 -14.85
CA SER A 448 -19.53 -10.21 -13.95
C SER A 448 -19.23 -10.62 -12.51
N ILE A 449 -18.78 -9.66 -11.70
CA ILE A 449 -18.58 -9.78 -10.25
C ILE A 449 -19.40 -8.67 -9.61
N ILE A 450 -20.42 -9.04 -8.84
CA ILE A 450 -21.31 -8.11 -8.16
C ILE A 450 -21.22 -8.34 -6.65
N TYR A 451 -20.79 -7.34 -5.90
CA TYR A 451 -20.81 -7.40 -4.44
C TYR A 451 -22.20 -7.03 -3.92
N LEU A 452 -22.79 -7.92 -3.12
CA LEU A 452 -24.08 -7.76 -2.47
C LEU A 452 -23.82 -7.54 -0.97
N PRO A 453 -23.89 -6.30 -0.46
CA PRO A 453 -23.54 -5.99 0.91
C PRO A 453 -24.46 -6.65 1.96
N VAL A 454 -24.02 -6.61 3.23
CA VAL A 454 -24.83 -7.00 4.38
C VAL A 454 -26.11 -6.16 4.46
N GLY A 455 -27.23 -6.74 4.90
CA GLY A 455 -28.52 -6.05 4.92
C GLY A 455 -28.63 -4.84 5.87
N CYS A 456 -27.68 -4.66 6.79
CA CYS A 456 -27.65 -3.56 7.76
C CYS A 456 -26.94 -2.29 7.27
N VAL A 457 -26.41 -2.25 6.03
CA VAL A 457 -25.90 -1.00 5.46
C VAL A 457 -27.05 -0.05 5.07
N ALA A 458 -26.73 1.25 5.02
CA ALA A 458 -27.65 2.29 4.58
C ALA A 458 -28.20 2.03 3.18
N ASN A 459 -29.38 2.55 2.88
CA ASN A 459 -30.08 2.27 1.61
C ASN A 459 -29.27 2.74 0.40
N GLU A 460 -28.49 3.79 0.51
CA GLU A 460 -27.64 4.27 -0.58
C GLU A 460 -26.47 3.32 -0.90
N LEU A 461 -26.17 2.37 0.00
CA LEU A 461 -25.02 1.45 -0.05
C LEU A 461 -25.35 -0.02 -0.30
N ARG A 462 -26.57 -0.43 -0.66
CA ARG A 462 -26.83 -1.87 -0.91
C ARG A 462 -26.58 -2.33 -2.35
N GLY A 463 -26.11 -1.46 -3.23
CA GLY A 463 -25.87 -1.82 -4.63
C GLY A 463 -27.07 -2.48 -5.31
N MET A 464 -26.85 -3.66 -5.89
CA MET A 464 -27.89 -4.46 -6.58
C MET A 464 -28.84 -5.23 -5.64
N HIS A 465 -28.76 -5.02 -4.32
CA HIS A 465 -29.65 -5.68 -3.35
C HIS A 465 -30.99 -4.93 -3.20
N ASN A 466 -32.10 -5.55 -3.61
CA ASN A 466 -33.38 -4.89 -3.90
C ASN A 466 -34.38 -4.80 -2.75
N SER A 467 -34.17 -5.52 -1.65
CA SER A 467 -35.08 -5.49 -0.51
C SER A 467 -34.34 -5.40 0.82
N TRP A 468 -35.07 -5.26 1.92
CA TRP A 468 -34.50 -5.48 3.24
C TRP A 468 -34.21 -6.96 3.50
N ALA A 469 -34.63 -7.87 2.62
CA ALA A 469 -34.45 -9.32 2.73
C ALA A 469 -33.29 -9.78 1.83
N THR A 470 -33.51 -10.70 0.88
CA THR A 470 -32.45 -11.34 0.09
C THR A 470 -32.56 -11.13 -1.42
N ASP A 471 -33.55 -10.37 -1.90
CA ASP A 471 -33.83 -10.20 -3.33
C ASP A 471 -32.74 -9.38 -4.04
N VAL A 472 -32.37 -9.79 -5.25
CA VAL A 472 -31.35 -9.12 -6.07
C VAL A 472 -32.01 -8.50 -7.31
N ALA A 473 -31.55 -7.33 -7.71
CA ALA A 473 -32.01 -6.63 -8.91
C ALA A 473 -31.65 -7.39 -10.19
N GLU A 474 -32.37 -7.08 -11.27
CA GLU A 474 -31.98 -7.52 -12.61
C GLU A 474 -30.59 -6.97 -12.96
N ILE A 475 -29.71 -7.83 -13.46
CA ILE A 475 -28.40 -7.43 -13.97
C ILE A 475 -28.40 -7.46 -15.51
N ALA A 476 -27.55 -6.64 -16.12
CA ALA A 476 -27.30 -6.68 -17.55
C ALA A 476 -26.42 -7.89 -17.89
N LEU A 477 -26.80 -8.65 -18.92
CA LEU A 477 -26.00 -9.74 -19.48
C LEU A 477 -26.02 -9.67 -21.00
N GLU A 478 -24.83 -9.63 -21.59
CA GLU A 478 -24.64 -9.74 -23.03
C GLU A 478 -25.07 -11.13 -23.53
N PRO A 479 -25.35 -11.32 -24.83
CA PRO A 479 -25.65 -12.64 -25.38
C PRO A 479 -24.47 -13.61 -25.16
N GLY A 480 -24.75 -14.73 -24.49
CA GLY A 480 -23.73 -15.75 -24.19
C GLY A 480 -24.25 -16.87 -23.31
N ALA A 481 -23.44 -17.89 -23.11
CA ALA A 481 -23.74 -19.01 -22.22
C ALA A 481 -23.00 -18.79 -20.88
N TYR A 482 -23.73 -18.33 -19.86
CA TYR A 482 -23.14 -18.03 -18.57
C TYR A 482 -23.49 -19.08 -17.51
N ARG A 483 -22.56 -19.28 -16.58
CA ARG A 483 -22.79 -19.97 -15.30
C ARG A 483 -22.73 -18.95 -14.19
N ALA A 484 -23.62 -19.08 -13.22
CA ALA A 484 -23.67 -18.21 -12.06
C ALA A 484 -23.47 -18.99 -10.75
N CYS A 485 -22.82 -18.37 -9.78
CA CYS A 485 -22.74 -18.85 -8.41
C CYS A 485 -22.73 -17.68 -7.42
N TYR A 486 -23.08 -17.98 -6.17
CA TYR A 486 -22.83 -17.11 -5.03
C TYR A 486 -21.54 -17.54 -4.34
N LEU A 487 -20.55 -16.66 -4.30
CA LEU A 487 -19.35 -16.81 -3.50
C LEU A 487 -19.58 -16.24 -2.11
N ASN A 488 -19.27 -17.03 -1.09
CA ASN A 488 -19.21 -16.60 0.31
C ASN A 488 -17.87 -15.88 0.56
N PRO A 489 -17.83 -14.55 0.74
CA PRO A 489 -16.57 -13.81 0.90
C PRO A 489 -15.88 -14.06 2.25
N ARG A 490 -16.50 -14.85 3.15
CA ARG A 490 -15.94 -15.23 4.46
C ARG A 490 -15.22 -16.57 4.42
N THR A 491 -15.54 -17.43 3.43
CA THR A 491 -15.06 -18.82 3.38
C THR A 491 -14.54 -19.26 2.02
N LEU A 492 -14.77 -18.46 0.96
CA LEU A 492 -14.57 -18.83 -0.46
C LEU A 492 -15.44 -20.00 -0.96
N GLU A 493 -16.44 -20.40 -0.19
CA GLU A 493 -17.42 -21.39 -0.65
C GLU A 493 -18.24 -20.82 -1.81
N GLU A 494 -18.33 -21.58 -2.90
CA GLU A 494 -19.19 -21.26 -4.05
C GLU A 494 -20.46 -22.09 -3.99
N LEU A 495 -21.61 -21.41 -4.07
CA LEU A 495 -22.93 -22.02 -4.16
C LEU A 495 -23.44 -21.88 -5.60
N PRO A 496 -23.44 -22.97 -6.39
CA PRO A 496 -23.87 -22.92 -7.78
C PRO A 496 -25.35 -22.50 -7.89
N ILE A 497 -25.63 -21.54 -8.79
CA ILE A 497 -26.99 -21.17 -9.19
C ILE A 497 -27.39 -21.97 -10.43
N GLY A 498 -26.46 -22.15 -11.38
CA GLY A 498 -26.69 -22.81 -12.65
C GLY A 498 -26.52 -21.87 -13.84
N ALA A 499 -27.27 -22.11 -14.91
CA ALA A 499 -27.19 -21.29 -16.12
C ALA A 499 -27.82 -19.91 -15.89
N ALA A 500 -27.10 -18.85 -16.24
CA ALA A 500 -27.63 -17.50 -16.32
C ALA A 500 -27.90 -17.19 -17.80
N VAL A 501 -29.17 -17.11 -18.17
CA VAL A 501 -29.61 -16.89 -19.56
C VAL A 501 -30.21 -15.49 -19.65
N PRO A 502 -29.63 -14.58 -20.45
CA PRO A 502 -30.24 -13.28 -20.66
C PRO A 502 -31.61 -13.44 -21.31
N GLY A 503 -32.62 -12.75 -20.78
CA GLY A 503 -33.93 -12.60 -21.42
C GLY A 503 -33.84 -11.80 -22.72
N CYS A 504 -34.97 -11.64 -23.41
CA CYS A 504 -35.03 -10.91 -24.69
C CYS A 504 -34.58 -9.44 -24.60
N THR A 505 -34.53 -8.87 -23.40
CA THR A 505 -34.08 -7.51 -23.09
C THR A 505 -32.59 -7.43 -22.71
N GLY A 506 -31.84 -8.54 -22.74
CA GLY A 506 -30.45 -8.58 -22.28
C GLY A 506 -30.31 -8.50 -20.75
N ARG A 507 -31.34 -8.94 -20.02
CA ARG A 507 -31.39 -8.89 -18.55
C ARG A 507 -31.60 -10.25 -17.95
N TRP A 508 -31.08 -10.46 -16.75
CA TRP A 508 -31.29 -11.67 -15.97
C TRP A 508 -31.47 -11.34 -14.49
N THR A 509 -32.43 -11.98 -13.85
CA THR A 509 -32.69 -11.83 -12.41
C THR A 509 -32.02 -12.97 -11.66
N PRO A 510 -31.01 -12.69 -10.83
CA PRO A 510 -30.43 -13.70 -9.95
C PRO A 510 -31.47 -14.20 -8.93
N PRO A 511 -31.43 -15.47 -8.51
CA PRO A 511 -32.22 -15.91 -7.36
C PRO A 511 -31.81 -15.13 -6.09
N PRO A 512 -32.64 -15.08 -5.04
CA PRO A 512 -32.26 -14.39 -3.80
C PRO A 512 -30.94 -14.90 -3.22
N LYS A 513 -30.14 -14.00 -2.63
CA LYS A 513 -28.87 -14.39 -1.99
C LYS A 513 -29.12 -15.30 -0.77
N PRO A 514 -28.18 -16.20 -0.42
CA PRO A 514 -28.44 -17.27 0.54
C PRO A 514 -28.81 -16.82 1.96
N SER A 515 -28.27 -15.69 2.43
CA SER A 515 -28.51 -15.15 3.78
C SER A 515 -28.53 -13.62 3.77
N MET A 516 -28.86 -13.01 4.91
CA MET A 516 -28.82 -11.55 5.10
C MET A 516 -27.41 -10.95 5.12
N GLU A 517 -26.38 -11.79 5.23
CA GLU A 517 -24.97 -11.39 5.17
C GLU A 517 -24.54 -11.01 3.75
N ASP A 518 -23.32 -10.52 3.59
CA ASP A 518 -22.80 -10.15 2.28
C ASP A 518 -22.51 -11.37 1.40
N TRP A 519 -22.65 -11.23 0.10
CA TRP A 519 -22.34 -12.29 -0.87
C TRP A 519 -21.74 -11.65 -2.11
N VAL A 520 -20.98 -12.42 -2.88
CA VAL A 520 -20.51 -11.98 -4.20
C VAL A 520 -21.20 -12.85 -5.23
N LEU A 521 -21.97 -12.24 -6.13
CA LEU A 521 -22.53 -12.92 -7.28
C LEU A 521 -21.46 -12.93 -8.38
N VAL A 522 -21.14 -14.12 -8.86
CA VAL A 522 -20.21 -14.33 -9.97
C VAL A 522 -20.99 -14.91 -11.14
N VAL A 523 -20.90 -14.27 -12.30
CA VAL A 523 -21.50 -14.75 -13.54
C VAL A 523 -20.40 -14.80 -14.61
N GLU A 524 -20.07 -15.98 -15.09
CA GLU A 524 -18.96 -16.18 -16.01
C GLU A 524 -19.37 -16.95 -17.26
N ASN A 525 -18.77 -16.60 -18.39
CA ASN A 525 -18.80 -17.36 -19.63
C ASN A 525 -17.41 -18.01 -19.80
N PRO A 526 -17.26 -19.31 -19.47
CA PRO A 526 -15.96 -19.98 -19.49
C PRO A 526 -15.28 -19.95 -20.86
N ASP A 527 -16.04 -19.89 -21.95
CA ASP A 527 -15.50 -19.87 -23.32
C ASP A 527 -14.98 -18.49 -23.73
N ALA A 528 -15.40 -17.42 -23.04
CA ALA A 528 -15.01 -16.04 -23.32
C ALA A 528 -13.98 -15.47 -22.34
N LEU A 529 -13.63 -16.20 -21.26
CA LEU A 529 -12.62 -15.76 -20.31
C LEU A 529 -11.25 -15.63 -21.01
N PRO A 530 -10.60 -14.45 -20.94
CA PRO A 530 -9.26 -14.30 -21.49
C PRO A 530 -8.30 -15.25 -20.75
N ARG A 531 -7.59 -16.06 -21.52
CA ARG A 531 -6.52 -16.93 -20.99
C ARG A 531 -5.32 -16.13 -20.55
#